data_AF-A0A1J4V6P4-F1
#
_entry.id   AF-A0A1J4V6P4-F1
#
_cell.length_a   1.000
_cell.length_b   1.000
_cell.length_c   1.000
_cell.angle_alpha   90.00
_cell.angle_beta   90.00
_cell.angle_gamma   90.00
#
_symmetry.space_group_name_H-M   'P 1'
#
loop_
_entity.id
_entity.type
_entity.pdbx_description
1 polymer ?
#
loop_
_entity_poly.entity_id
_entity_poly.type
_entity_poly.pdbx_seq_one_letter_code
_entity_poly.pdbx_strand_id
1 'polypeptide(L)'
;MKNDNCFVEQKNNTHVRRIVGYRRYQSKAECEILKNLYRDHLRLYKNFFQPIIPLIAKERIGGRVKRIYGEPKTPYRRILDDSNVENATKRQLTEIYQKLNPAQLKRDITQKQNLLYEAYGKKQKQAAAPLKKVGNFKKLTPRSATFLIAEPMAVQR
;
A
#
# COMPACT_ATOMS: atom_id res chain seq x y z
N MET A 1 -0.28 22.40 -3.55
CA MET A 1 -0.84 21.04 -3.68
C MET A 1 -0.78 20.35 -2.32
N LYS A 2 -1.88 20.31 -1.58
CA LYS A 2 -1.98 19.63 -0.28
C LYS A 2 -3.29 18.84 -0.28
N ASN A 3 -3.27 17.67 -0.91
CA ASN A 3 -4.35 16.69 -0.89
C ASN A 3 -3.71 15.31 -0.98
N ASP A 4 -3.32 14.77 0.16
CA ASP A 4 -2.78 13.41 0.32
C ASP A 4 -3.19 12.88 1.70
N ASN A 5 -4.44 13.12 2.11
CA ASN A 5 -4.92 12.56 3.36
C ASN A 5 -5.29 11.08 3.13
N CYS A 6 -4.43 10.16 3.57
CA CYS A 6 -4.54 8.72 3.31
C CYS A 6 -5.81 8.08 3.89
N PHE A 7 -6.51 8.79 4.77
CA PHE A 7 -7.81 8.40 5.35
C PHE A 7 -9.02 8.88 4.54
N VAL A 8 -8.84 9.91 3.70
CA VAL A 8 -9.93 10.50 2.87
C VAL A 8 -10.08 9.71 1.57
N GLU A 9 -8.98 9.24 0.99
CA GLU A 9 -9.00 8.44 -0.24
C GLU A 9 -9.20 6.94 0.07
N GLN A 10 -10.45 6.56 0.40
CA GLN A 10 -11.01 5.20 0.52
C GLN A 10 -10.04 4.04 0.79
N LYS A 11 -9.28 3.63 -0.24
CA LYS A 11 -8.48 2.40 -0.29
C LYS A 11 -6.99 2.65 -0.51
N ASN A 12 -6.54 3.89 -0.62
CA ASN A 12 -5.13 4.20 -0.91
C ASN A 12 -4.20 3.79 0.21
N ASN A 13 -4.64 3.92 1.48
CA ASN A 13 -3.87 3.38 2.59
C ASN A 13 -3.67 1.86 2.45
N THR A 14 -4.74 1.10 2.19
CA THR A 14 -4.70 -0.37 2.22
C THR A 14 -4.14 -1.02 0.96
N HIS A 15 -4.33 -0.40 -0.21
CA HIS A 15 -3.95 -0.96 -1.51
C HIS A 15 -2.61 -0.41 -2.01
N VAL A 16 -2.24 0.82 -1.60
CA VAL A 16 -1.01 1.48 -2.04
C VAL A 16 -0.03 1.59 -0.87
N ARG A 17 -0.33 2.39 0.15
CA ARG A 17 0.65 2.76 1.20
C ARG A 17 1.11 1.57 2.03
N ARG A 18 0.21 0.64 2.39
CA ARG A 18 0.59 -0.60 3.09
C ARG A 18 1.45 -1.55 2.26
N ILE A 19 1.45 -1.41 0.94
CA ILE A 19 2.19 -2.29 0.02
C ILE A 19 3.55 -1.69 -0.35
N VAL A 20 3.61 -0.40 -0.68
CA VAL A 20 4.83 0.25 -1.20
C VAL A 20 5.38 1.34 -0.27
N GLY A 21 4.67 1.69 0.80
CA GLY A 21 5.09 2.72 1.75
C GLY A 21 4.87 4.15 1.25
N TYR A 22 5.64 5.07 1.82
CA TYR A 22 5.55 6.52 1.60
C TYR A 22 6.72 7.09 0.79
N ARG A 23 7.53 6.24 0.18
CA ARG A 23 8.70 6.67 -0.59
C ARG A 23 8.30 7.35 -1.89
N ARG A 24 9.13 8.29 -2.35
CA ARG A 24 8.94 8.98 -3.63
C ARG A 24 9.61 8.19 -4.76
N TYR A 25 8.80 7.51 -5.55
CA TYR A 25 9.21 6.80 -6.76
C TYR A 25 9.12 7.73 -7.97
N GLN A 26 10.20 7.86 -8.73
CA GLN A 26 10.32 8.80 -9.86
C GLN A 26 11.09 8.22 -11.05
N SER A 27 11.92 7.19 -10.83
CA SER A 27 12.69 6.62 -11.94
C SER A 27 11.80 5.76 -12.83
N LYS A 28 12.18 5.64 -14.11
CA LYS A 28 11.49 4.76 -15.07
C LYS A 28 11.47 3.31 -14.57
N ALA A 29 12.60 2.84 -14.03
CA ALA A 29 12.71 1.50 -13.46
C ALA A 29 11.74 1.27 -12.28
N GLU A 30 11.63 2.24 -11.35
CA GLU A 30 10.66 2.16 -10.25
C GLU A 30 9.21 2.11 -10.77
N CYS A 31 8.89 2.92 -11.79
CA CYS A 31 7.57 2.96 -12.39
C CYS A 31 7.20 1.62 -13.06
N GLU A 32 8.14 0.99 -13.77
CA GLU A 32 7.94 -0.32 -14.40
C GLU A 32 7.70 -1.42 -13.37
N ILE A 33 8.49 -1.44 -12.29
CA ILE A 33 8.30 -2.39 -11.19
C ILE A 33 6.92 -2.21 -10.55
N LEU A 34 6.50 -0.97 -10.30
CA LEU A 34 5.17 -0.68 -9.75
C LEU A 34 4.05 -1.13 -10.69
N LYS A 35 4.16 -0.87 -11.99
CA LYS A 35 3.17 -1.31 -12.99
C LYS A 35 2.99 -2.82 -12.96
N ASN A 36 4.09 -3.56 -12.96
CA ASN A 36 4.07 -5.02 -12.92
C ASN A 36 3.54 -5.55 -11.58
N LEU A 37 3.96 -4.98 -10.44
CA LEU A 37 3.43 -5.31 -9.12
C LEU A 37 1.90 -5.16 -9.06
N TYR A 38 1.36 -4.04 -9.53
CA TYR A 38 -0.09 -3.77 -9.46
C TYR A 38 -0.89 -4.58 -10.47
N ARG A 39 -0.46 -4.62 -11.73
CA ARG A 39 -1.20 -5.25 -12.84
C ARG A 39 -1.25 -6.77 -12.70
N ASP A 40 -0.09 -7.37 -12.43
CA ASP A 40 0.10 -8.81 -12.61
C ASP A 40 -0.05 -9.57 -11.30
N HIS A 41 0.26 -8.94 -10.15
CA HIS A 41 0.26 -9.65 -8.87
C HIS A 41 -0.80 -9.14 -7.89
N LEU A 42 -0.75 -7.86 -7.52
CA LEU A 42 -1.57 -7.33 -6.43
C LEU A 42 -3.07 -7.36 -6.75
N ARG A 43 -3.45 -7.02 -7.98
CA ARG A 43 -4.86 -7.08 -8.43
C ARG A 43 -5.44 -8.48 -8.25
N LEU A 44 -4.70 -9.50 -8.68
CA LEU A 44 -5.13 -10.89 -8.58
C LEU A 44 -5.25 -11.31 -7.11
N TYR A 45 -4.27 -10.94 -6.29
CA TYR A 45 -4.27 -11.30 -4.87
C TYR A 45 -5.47 -10.71 -4.14
N LYS A 46 -5.74 -9.42 -4.35
CA LYS A 46 -6.83 -8.70 -3.69
C LYS A 46 -8.20 -9.18 -4.16
N ASN A 47 -8.38 -9.38 -5.46
CA ASN A 47 -9.71 -9.67 -6.01
C ASN A 47 -10.14 -11.13 -5.81
N PHE A 48 -9.19 -12.08 -5.87
CA PHE A 48 -9.51 -13.50 -5.79
C PHE A 48 -9.38 -14.06 -4.37
N PHE A 49 -8.45 -13.55 -3.55
CA PHE A 49 -8.09 -14.18 -2.28
C PHE A 49 -8.31 -13.31 -1.04
N GLN A 50 -8.61 -12.01 -1.17
CA GLN A 50 -8.88 -11.16 -0.01
C GLN A 50 -10.38 -10.87 0.16
N PRO A 51 -11.02 -11.35 1.24
CA PRO A 51 -12.42 -11.05 1.51
C PRO A 51 -12.61 -9.58 1.88
N ILE A 52 -13.75 -9.02 1.48
CA ILE A 52 -14.18 -7.67 1.82
C ILE A 52 -15.54 -7.74 2.52
N ILE A 53 -15.65 -6.96 3.60
CA ILE A 53 -16.87 -6.79 4.39
C ILE A 53 -17.45 -5.40 4.06
N PRO A 54 -18.54 -5.31 3.28
CA PRO A 54 -19.19 -4.05 3.00
C PRO A 54 -19.99 -3.59 4.21
N LEU A 55 -20.08 -2.27 4.36
CA LEU A 55 -21.03 -1.66 5.28
C LEU A 55 -22.39 -1.59 4.58
N ILE A 56 -23.38 -2.32 5.09
CA ILE A 56 -24.71 -2.41 4.48
C ILE A 56 -25.57 -1.24 4.96
N ALA A 57 -25.60 -0.98 6.26
CA ALA A 57 -26.44 0.05 6.83
C ALA A 57 -25.77 0.75 8.01
N LYS A 58 -26.24 1.98 8.27
CA LYS A 58 -25.93 2.73 9.49
C LYS A 58 -27.27 3.12 10.12
N GLU A 59 -27.47 2.69 11.36
CA GLU A 59 -28.66 3.02 12.12
C GLU A 59 -28.28 3.93 13.27
N ARG A 60 -29.04 5.01 13.48
CA ARG A 60 -28.85 5.89 14.63
C ARG A 60 -29.82 5.47 15.73
N ILE A 61 -29.28 5.01 16.85
CA ILE A 61 -30.05 4.59 18.02
C ILE A 61 -29.69 5.58 19.13
N GLY A 62 -30.59 6.55 19.36
CA GLY A 62 -30.35 7.71 20.22
C GLY A 62 -29.13 8.52 19.77
N GLY A 63 -28.15 8.68 20.66
CA GLY A 63 -26.91 9.41 20.39
C GLY A 63 -25.82 8.62 19.66
N ARG A 64 -26.00 7.32 19.41
CA ARG A 64 -24.96 6.43 18.85
C ARG A 64 -25.32 5.95 17.45
N VAL A 65 -24.30 5.73 16.62
CA VAL A 65 -24.46 5.14 15.27
C VAL A 65 -24.00 3.68 15.30
N LYS A 66 -24.94 2.76 15.09
CA LYS A 66 -24.67 1.34 14.89
C LYS A 66 -24.39 1.08 13.41
N ARG A 67 -23.34 0.31 13.13
CA ARG A 67 -22.92 -0.08 11.76
C ARG A 67 -23.25 -1.54 11.55
N ILE A 68 -23.98 -1.84 10.48
CA ILE A 68 -24.36 -3.21 10.09
C ILE A 68 -23.49 -3.61 8.90
N TYR A 69 -22.73 -4.68 9.10
CA TYR A 69 -21.80 -5.21 8.11
C TYR A 69 -22.36 -6.45 7.42
N GLY A 70 -22.01 -6.62 6.15
CA GLY A 70 -22.41 -7.80 5.38
C GLY A 70 -21.47 -8.99 5.56
N GLU A 71 -21.79 -10.07 4.84
CA GLU A 71 -20.96 -11.27 4.83
C GLU A 71 -19.57 -11.01 4.21
N PRO A 72 -18.49 -11.54 4.80
CA PRO A 72 -17.16 -11.48 4.22
C PRO A 72 -17.09 -12.34 2.95
N LYS A 73 -16.94 -11.70 1.79
CA LYS A 73 -16.76 -12.38 0.50
C LYS A 73 -15.67 -11.71 -0.33
N THR A 74 -14.90 -12.50 -1.08
CA THR A 74 -13.94 -11.96 -2.04
C THR A 74 -14.70 -11.28 -3.19
N PRO A 75 -14.11 -10.25 -3.83
CA PRO A 75 -14.71 -9.64 -5.03
C PRO A 75 -15.05 -10.69 -6.10
N TYR A 76 -14.15 -11.65 -6.33
CA TYR A 76 -14.41 -12.79 -7.22
C TYR A 76 -15.69 -13.55 -6.84
N ARG A 77 -15.87 -13.91 -5.56
CA ARG A 77 -17.06 -14.65 -5.14
C ARG A 77 -18.33 -13.83 -5.28
N ARG A 78 -18.27 -12.52 -5.02
CA ARG A 78 -19.42 -11.61 -5.24
C ARG A 78 -19.84 -11.56 -6.70
N ILE A 79 -18.89 -11.53 -7.62
CA ILE A 79 -19.18 -11.55 -9.07
C ILE A 79 -19.84 -12.88 -9.48
N LEU A 80 -19.42 -14.00 -8.88
CA LEU A 80 -20.07 -15.29 -9.15
C LEU A 80 -21.51 -15.35 -8.63
N ASP A 81 -21.76 -14.77 -7.45
CA ASP A 81 -23.08 -14.73 -6.81
C ASP A 81 -24.04 -13.71 -7.49
N ASP A 82 -23.53 -12.74 -8.26
CA ASP A 82 -24.33 -11.69 -8.91
C ASP A 82 -25.05 -12.21 -10.16
N SER A 83 -26.38 -12.09 -10.21
CA SER A 83 -27.21 -12.54 -11.34
C SER A 83 -27.10 -11.64 -12.58
N ASN A 84 -26.62 -10.39 -12.43
CA ASN A 84 -26.51 -9.45 -13.54
C ASN A 84 -25.26 -9.67 -14.40
N VAL A 85 -24.35 -10.54 -13.96
CA VAL A 85 -23.09 -10.82 -14.65
C VAL A 85 -23.26 -12.01 -15.59
N GLU A 86 -22.87 -11.83 -16.85
CA GLU A 86 -22.95 -12.87 -17.86
C GLU A 86 -22.15 -14.13 -17.46
N ASN A 87 -22.73 -15.30 -17.72
CA ASN A 87 -22.10 -16.60 -17.43
C ASN A 87 -20.74 -16.78 -18.12
N ALA A 88 -20.55 -16.20 -19.32
CA ALA A 88 -19.26 -16.20 -20.00
C ALA A 88 -18.15 -15.53 -19.17
N THR A 89 -18.44 -14.37 -18.58
CA THR A 89 -17.51 -13.65 -17.69
C THR A 89 -17.21 -14.47 -16.43
N LYS A 90 -18.22 -15.12 -15.85
CA LYS A 90 -18.02 -15.99 -14.67
C LYS A 90 -17.07 -17.15 -14.99
N ARG A 91 -17.25 -17.81 -16.14
CA ARG A 91 -16.36 -18.90 -16.60
C ARG A 91 -14.91 -18.44 -16.75
N GLN A 92 -14.70 -17.31 -17.43
CA GLN A 92 -13.36 -16.73 -17.58
C GLN A 92 -12.68 -16.45 -16.23
N LEU A 93 -13.41 -15.87 -15.28
CA LEU A 93 -12.88 -15.61 -13.94
C LEU A 93 -12.57 -16.91 -13.18
N THR A 94 -13.38 -17.95 -13.35
CA THR A 94 -13.13 -19.26 -12.75
C THR A 94 -11.90 -19.94 -13.33
N GLU A 95 -11.67 -19.87 -14.65
CA GLU A 95 -10.45 -20.38 -15.27
C GLU A 95 -9.19 -19.66 -14.78
N ILE A 96 -9.26 -18.33 -14.62
CA ILE A 96 -8.17 -17.56 -14.03
C ILE A 96 -7.92 -18.01 -12.59
N TYR A 97 -8.99 -18.13 -11.78
CA TYR A 97 -8.88 -18.55 -10.39
C TYR A 97 -8.20 -19.92 -10.24
N GLN A 98 -8.57 -20.90 -11.07
CA GLN A 98 -7.99 -22.25 -11.04
C GLN A 98 -6.49 -22.27 -11.35
N LYS A 99 -6.00 -21.33 -12.18
CA LYS A 99 -4.58 -21.21 -12.52
C LYS A 99 -3.76 -20.50 -11.44
N LEU A 100 -4.41 -19.82 -10.49
CA LEU A 100 -3.72 -19.01 -9.49
C LEU A 100 -3.30 -19.82 -8.26
N ASN A 101 -2.03 -19.68 -7.88
CA ASN A 101 -1.53 -20.17 -6.61
C ASN A 101 -1.34 -18.99 -5.63
N PRO A 102 -2.12 -18.92 -4.53
CA PRO A 102 -2.07 -17.79 -3.61
C PRO A 102 -0.72 -17.66 -2.88
N ALA A 103 -0.04 -18.78 -2.60
CA ALA A 103 1.28 -18.76 -1.97
C ALA A 103 2.32 -18.22 -2.94
N GLN A 104 2.29 -18.66 -4.21
CA GLN A 104 3.19 -18.14 -5.24
C GLN A 104 2.98 -16.64 -5.46
N LEU A 105 1.71 -16.22 -5.58
CA LEU A 105 1.36 -14.83 -5.78
C LEU A 105 1.89 -13.93 -4.66
N LYS A 106 1.83 -14.40 -3.41
CA LYS A 106 2.40 -13.69 -2.27
C LYS A 106 3.93 -13.59 -2.36
N ARG A 107 4.62 -14.67 -2.75
CA ARG A 107 6.08 -14.65 -2.97
C ARG A 107 6.46 -13.65 -4.04
N ASP A 108 5.74 -13.64 -5.17
CA ASP A 108 6.00 -12.72 -6.27
C ASP A 108 5.80 -11.26 -5.84
N ILE A 109 4.73 -10.97 -5.07
CA ILE A 109 4.51 -9.63 -4.50
C ILE A 109 5.71 -9.21 -3.65
N THR A 110 6.18 -10.07 -2.74
CA THR A 110 7.33 -9.77 -1.89
C THR A 110 8.60 -9.56 -2.70
N GLN A 111 8.83 -10.38 -3.73
CA GLN A 111 9.97 -10.22 -4.63
C GLN A 111 9.94 -8.86 -5.34
N LYS A 112 8.78 -8.44 -5.86
CA LYS A 112 8.63 -7.13 -6.53
C LYS A 112 8.80 -5.96 -5.55
N GLN A 113 8.34 -6.10 -4.30
CA GLN A 113 8.60 -5.11 -3.25
C GLN A 113 10.10 -4.96 -2.96
N ASN A 114 10.84 -6.07 -2.90
CA ASN A 114 12.29 -6.06 -2.69
C ASN A 114 13.01 -5.39 -3.88
N LEU A 115 12.65 -5.74 -5.11
CA LEU A 115 13.20 -5.09 -6.31
C LEU A 115 12.93 -3.58 -6.31
N LEU A 116 11.73 -3.16 -5.90
CA LEU A 116 11.38 -1.75 -5.77
C LEU A 116 12.24 -1.04 -4.70
N TYR A 117 12.50 -1.71 -3.57
CA TYR A 117 13.36 -1.20 -2.51
C TYR A 117 14.80 -1.03 -3.00
N GLU A 118 15.34 -2.01 -3.72
CA GLU A 118 16.67 -1.97 -4.30
C GLU A 118 16.81 -0.87 -5.37
N ALA A 119 15.84 -0.75 -6.27
CA ALA A 119 15.81 0.29 -7.29
C ALA A 119 15.82 1.69 -6.66
N TYR A 120 15.05 1.87 -5.58
CA TYR A 120 15.07 3.10 -4.80
C TYR A 120 16.42 3.35 -4.13
N GLY A 121 17.04 2.32 -3.54
CA GLY A 121 18.37 2.42 -2.94
C GLY A 121 19.45 2.81 -3.95
N LYS A 122 19.41 2.25 -5.16
CA LYS A 122 20.33 2.61 -6.26
C LYS A 122 20.16 4.08 -6.67
N LYS A 123 18.92 4.55 -6.80
CA LYS A 123 18.64 5.97 -7.07
C LYS A 123 19.18 6.90 -5.97
N GLN A 124 18.99 6.54 -4.70
CA GLN A 124 19.51 7.33 -3.58
C GLN A 124 21.04 7.38 -3.58
N LYS A 125 21.72 6.26 -3.88
CA LYS A 125 23.18 6.23 -4.02
C LYS A 125 23.67 7.07 -5.21
N GLN A 126 22.93 7.10 -6.32
CA GLN A 126 23.25 7.96 -7.47
C GLN A 126 23.03 9.44 -7.16
N ALA A 127 22.00 9.79 -6.39
CA ALA A 127 21.75 11.15 -5.92
C ALA A 127 22.78 11.60 -4.85
N ALA A 128 23.32 10.65 -4.08
CA ALA A 128 24.36 10.89 -3.07
C ALA A 128 25.80 10.72 -3.60
N ALA A 129 25.98 10.34 -4.86
CA ALA A 129 27.29 10.31 -5.50
C ALA A 129 27.88 11.74 -5.46
N PRO A 130 29.17 11.90 -5.16
CA PRO A 130 29.71 13.21 -4.86
C PRO A 130 29.50 14.15 -6.04
N LEU A 131 28.84 15.28 -5.76
CA LEU A 131 28.93 16.48 -6.59
C LEU A 131 30.41 16.67 -6.92
N LYS A 132 30.77 16.73 -8.21
CA LYS A 132 32.11 17.20 -8.62
C LYS A 132 32.38 18.47 -7.84
N LYS A 133 33.47 18.51 -7.06
CA LYS A 133 33.87 19.68 -6.27
C LYS A 133 33.99 20.88 -7.21
N VAL A 134 32.96 21.73 -7.24
CA VAL A 134 33.05 23.08 -7.77
C VAL A 134 33.05 24.00 -6.55
N GLY A 135 34.19 24.66 -6.34
CA GLY A 135 34.33 25.94 -5.63
C GLY A 135 33.86 26.01 -4.18
N ASN A 136 34.81 26.27 -3.27
CA ASN A 136 34.61 26.63 -1.87
C ASN A 136 33.34 27.43 -1.57
N PHE A 137 32.35 26.80 -0.93
CA PHE A 137 31.34 27.49 -0.15
C PHE A 137 31.71 27.38 1.33
N LYS A 138 31.92 28.54 1.96
CA LYS A 138 32.33 28.70 3.36
C LYS A 138 31.40 27.89 4.27
N LYS A 139 32.00 27.05 5.13
CA LYS A 139 31.29 26.23 6.11
C LYS A 139 30.58 27.14 7.13
N LEU A 140 29.26 27.17 7.12
CA LEU A 140 28.46 27.69 8.24
C LEU A 140 28.10 26.50 9.14
N THR A 141 28.79 26.35 10.27
CA THR A 141 28.43 25.36 11.30
C THR A 141 27.39 25.97 12.26
N PRO A 142 26.16 25.45 12.35
CA PRO A 142 25.33 25.72 13.52
C PRO A 142 25.80 24.86 14.69
N ARG A 143 25.96 25.54 15.83
CA ARG A 143 26.50 25.08 17.11
C ARG A 143 25.72 23.88 17.66
N SER A 144 26.43 22.87 18.19
CA SER A 144 25.83 21.86 19.07
C SER A 144 25.25 22.52 20.31
N ALA A 145 23.98 22.29 20.58
CA ALA A 145 23.42 22.40 21.93
C ALA A 145 23.12 20.98 22.41
N THR A 146 23.91 20.51 23.37
CA THR A 146 23.74 19.22 24.02
C THR A 146 22.69 19.32 25.13
N PHE A 147 22.09 18.16 25.45
CA PHE A 147 21.29 17.79 26.64
C PHE A 147 19.81 18.21 26.65
N LEU A 148 18.94 17.20 26.67
CA LEU A 148 18.27 16.75 27.90
C LEU A 148 17.68 15.35 27.67
N ILE A 149 18.28 14.36 28.36
CA ILE A 149 17.64 13.10 28.72
C ILE A 149 16.72 13.41 29.90
N ALA A 150 15.47 12.99 29.84
CA ALA A 150 14.60 12.93 31.01
C ALA A 150 13.91 11.56 31.01
N GLU A 151 14.32 10.72 31.96
CA GLU A 151 13.63 9.49 32.35
C GLU A 151 12.22 9.82 32.90
N PRO A 152 11.24 8.93 32.74
CA PRO A 152 9.92 9.14 33.32
C PRO A 152 9.94 8.95 34.85
N MET A 153 9.68 10.03 35.60
CA MET A 153 9.38 9.92 37.03
C MET A 153 7.98 9.33 37.26
N ALA A 154 7.94 8.37 38.18
CA ALA A 154 6.73 7.70 38.66
C ALA A 154 5.73 8.69 39.27
N VAL A 155 4.45 8.51 38.94
CA VAL A 155 3.32 9.13 39.65
C VAL A 155 2.79 8.08 40.63
N GLN A 156 3.02 8.32 41.93
CA GLN A 156 2.27 7.66 43.01
C GLN A 156 0.96 8.41 43.26
N ARG A 157 -0.01 7.65 43.78
CA ARG A 157 -1.35 8.07 44.20
C ARG A 157 -1.33 9.08 45.34
#